data_AF-A0A1H2UR62-F1
#
_entry.id   AF-A0A1H2UR62-F1
#
_cell.length_a   1.000
_cell.length_b   1.000
_cell.length_c   1.000
_cell.angle_alpha   90.00
_cell.angle_beta   90.00
_cell.angle_gamma   90.00
#
_symmetry.space_group_name_H-M   'P 1'
#
loop_
_entity.id
_entity.type
_entity.pdbx_description
1 polymer ?
#
loop_
_entity_poly.entity_id
_entity_poly.type
_entity_poly.pdbx_seq_one_letter_code
_entity_poly.pdbx_strand_id
1 'polypeptide(L)'
;IFVKQEESYTSKSSFWDRDDIPVYNADNPREYQFSGKRIHRGQYKTAGGKIINADVNGALNIMRKSSVVDVNILYGRGEVDTPVRIRIA
;
A
#
# COMPACT_ATOMS: atom_id res chain seq x y z
N ILE A 1 -7.10 -12.77 19.90
CA ILE A 1 -7.29 -13.86 18.91
C ILE A 1 -6.41 -13.55 17.72
N PHE A 2 -5.54 -14.47 17.31
CA PHE A 2 -4.69 -14.31 16.13
C PHE A 2 -5.42 -14.86 14.90
N VAL A 3 -5.40 -14.12 13.79
CA VAL A 3 -6.02 -14.53 12.52
C VAL A 3 -4.96 -14.48 11.43
N LYS A 4 -4.71 -15.63 10.79
CA LYS A 4 -3.81 -15.72 9.64
C LYS A 4 -4.57 -15.29 8.38
N GLN A 5 -3.96 -14.42 7.59
CA GLN A 5 -4.47 -13.97 6.29
C GLN A 5 -3.63 -14.58 5.18
N GLU A 6 -4.22 -14.77 4.01
CA GLU A 6 -3.51 -15.20 2.81
C GLU A 6 -2.51 -14.15 2.32
N GLU A 7 -1.59 -14.52 1.44
CA GLU A 7 -0.67 -13.57 0.82
C GLU A 7 -1.37 -12.81 -0.31
N SER A 8 -1.12 -11.51 -0.39
CA SER A 8 -1.73 -10.64 -1.41
C SER A 8 -0.76 -9.53 -1.81
N TYR A 9 -1.04 -8.88 -2.94
CA TYR A 9 -0.17 -7.85 -3.52
C TYR A 9 -0.24 -6.48 -2.80
N THR A 10 -0.23 -6.46 -1.46
CA THR A 10 -0.35 -5.25 -0.63
C THR A 10 0.79 -4.24 -0.82
N SER A 11 1.97 -4.70 -1.25
CA SER A 11 3.12 -3.83 -1.52
C SER A 11 3.15 -3.25 -2.93
N LYS A 12 2.42 -3.84 -3.88
CA LYS A 12 2.33 -3.39 -5.28
C LYS A 12 1.11 -2.52 -5.52
N SER A 13 -0.02 -2.89 -4.93
CA SER A 13 -1.29 -2.16 -5.03
C SER A 13 -1.14 -0.74 -4.49
N SER A 14 -1.73 0.23 -5.16
CA SER A 14 -1.80 1.59 -4.64
C SER A 14 -2.98 1.75 -3.70
N PHE A 15 -2.72 2.20 -2.47
CA PHE A 15 -3.80 2.52 -1.56
C PHE A 15 -4.63 3.68 -2.11
N TRP A 16 -3.98 4.79 -2.45
CA TRP A 16 -4.63 6.05 -2.85
C TRP A 16 -5.40 5.97 -4.15
N ASP A 17 -4.92 5.16 -5.09
CA ASP A 17 -5.60 4.97 -6.38
C ASP A 17 -6.68 3.88 -6.31
N ARG A 18 -6.90 3.31 -5.10
CA ARG A 18 -7.91 2.28 -4.82
C ARG A 18 -7.77 1.03 -5.69
N ASP A 19 -6.53 0.64 -5.99
CA ASP A 19 -6.26 -0.61 -6.72
C ASP A 19 -6.88 -1.80 -6.01
N ASP A 20 -7.30 -2.81 -6.75
CA ASP A 20 -7.64 -4.11 -6.15
C ASP A 20 -6.41 -4.72 -5.46
N ILE A 21 -6.62 -5.47 -4.37
CA ILE A 21 -5.56 -6.25 -3.71
C ILE A 21 -5.76 -7.74 -4.02
N PRO A 22 -5.31 -8.22 -5.19
CA PRO A 22 -5.47 -9.61 -5.54
C PRO A 22 -4.72 -10.52 -4.57
N VAL A 23 -5.31 -11.68 -4.28
CA VAL A 23 -4.66 -12.76 -3.56
C VAL A 23 -3.59 -13.38 -4.45
N TYR A 24 -2.41 -13.61 -3.88
CA TYR A 24 -1.35 -14.32 -4.57
C TYR A 24 -1.70 -15.80 -4.68
N ASN A 25 -1.59 -16.34 -5.90
CA ASN A 25 -1.78 -17.77 -6.17
C ASN A 25 -0.57 -18.28 -6.96
N ALA A 26 0.19 -19.19 -6.36
CA ALA A 26 1.38 -19.77 -6.96
C ALA A 26 1.06 -20.77 -8.08
N ASP A 27 -0.08 -21.45 -8.01
CA ASP A 27 -0.49 -22.49 -8.97
C ASP A 27 -1.07 -21.88 -10.26
N ASN A 28 -1.57 -20.63 -10.18
CA ASN A 28 -2.09 -19.89 -11.31
C ASN A 28 -1.58 -18.44 -11.29
N PRO A 29 -0.31 -18.21 -11.67
CA PRO A 29 0.25 -16.87 -11.72
C PRO A 29 -0.48 -16.04 -12.76
N ARG A 30 -1.09 -14.94 -12.31
CA ARG A 30 -1.73 -13.95 -13.17
C ARG A 30 -0.93 -12.66 -13.14
N GLU A 31 -0.88 -12.00 -14.29
CA GLU A 31 -0.39 -10.63 -14.35
C GLU A 31 -1.49 -9.67 -13.89
N TYR A 32 -1.11 -8.75 -13.01
CA TYR A 32 -1.98 -7.70 -12.50
C TYR A 32 -1.37 -6.36 -12.85
N GLN A 33 -2.21 -5.45 -13.33
CA GLN A 33 -1.83 -4.06 -13.53
C GLN A 33 -2.15 -3.28 -12.27
N PHE A 34 -1.13 -2.63 -11.72
CA PHE A 34 -1.27 -1.72 -10.59
C PHE A 34 -1.04 -0.30 -11.09
N SER A 35 -1.78 0.65 -10.55
CA SER A 35 -1.74 2.04 -11.00
C SER A 35 -0.49 2.76 -10.47
N GLY A 36 0.00 2.38 -9.30
CA GLY A 36 1.24 2.86 -8.71
C GLY A 36 2.40 1.87 -8.83
N LYS A 37 3.60 2.34 -8.44
CA LYS A 37 4.83 1.52 -8.45
C LYS A 37 5.80 1.90 -7.35
N ARG A 38 6.50 0.90 -6.81
CA ARG A 38 7.67 1.12 -5.96
C ARG A 38 8.85 1.58 -6.82
N ILE A 39 9.49 2.69 -6.45
CA ILE A 39 10.64 3.24 -7.20
C ILE A 39 11.94 2.81 -6.53
N HIS A 40 12.07 3.06 -5.23
CA HIS A 40 13.23 2.72 -4.42
C HIS A 40 12.79 2.19 -3.05
N ARG A 41 13.75 1.70 -2.25
CA ARG A 41 13.48 1.37 -0.86
C ARG A 41 12.91 2.60 -0.13
N GLY A 42 11.75 2.44 0.49
CA GLY A 42 11.04 3.51 1.19
C GLY A 42 10.27 4.49 0.29
N GLN A 43 10.27 4.35 -1.04
CA GLN A 43 9.54 5.25 -1.95
C GLN A 43 8.57 4.50 -2.86
N TYR A 44 7.30 4.90 -2.81
CA TYR A 44 6.23 4.43 -3.68
C TYR A 44 5.61 5.61 -4.42
N LYS A 45 5.37 5.47 -5.72
CA LYS A 45 4.73 6.50 -6.55
C LYS A 45 3.35 6.06 -6.96
N THR A 46 2.34 6.87 -6.64
CA THR A 46 0.95 6.67 -7.05
C THR A 46 0.74 6.99 -8.53
N ALA A 47 -0.43 6.65 -9.09
CA ALA A 47 -0.79 6.95 -10.47
C ALA A 47 -0.79 8.46 -10.74
N GLY A 48 -1.28 9.25 -9.77
CA GLY A 48 -1.23 10.72 -9.80
C GLY A 48 0.17 11.32 -9.67
N GLY A 49 1.21 10.48 -9.51
CA GLY A 49 2.61 10.88 -9.52
C GLY A 49 3.18 11.29 -8.16
N LYS A 50 2.36 11.31 -7.11
CA LYS A 50 2.79 11.62 -5.75
C LYS A 50 3.69 10.50 -5.22
N ILE A 51 4.80 10.89 -4.59
CA ILE A 51 5.72 9.97 -3.93
C ILE A 51 5.38 9.93 -2.45
N ILE A 52 5.18 8.73 -1.92
CA ILE A 52 4.89 8.46 -0.51
C ILE A 52 5.85 7.40 0.02
N ASN A 53 5.87 7.23 1.34
CA ASN A 53 6.62 6.14 1.92
C ASN A 53 6.03 4.77 1.54
N ALA A 54 6.88 3.85 1.06
CA ALA A 54 6.44 2.54 0.59
C ALA A 54 5.89 1.63 1.71
N ASP A 55 6.44 1.72 2.92
CA ASP A 55 5.98 0.93 4.06
C ASP A 55 4.63 1.46 4.57
N VAL A 56 4.41 2.78 4.50
CA VAL A 56 3.09 3.39 4.78
C VAL A 56 2.05 2.92 3.76
N ASN A 57 2.35 2.90 2.47
CA ASN A 57 1.45 2.34 1.45
C ASN A 57 1.10 0.87 1.77
N GLY A 58 2.10 0.06 2.10
CA GLY A 58 1.90 -1.34 2.49
C GLY A 58 1.02 -1.50 3.72
N ALA A 59 1.27 -0.73 4.78
CA ALA A 59 0.49 -0.75 6.01
C ALA A 59 -0.98 -0.36 5.77
N LEU A 60 -1.22 0.68 4.96
CA LEU A 60 -2.57 1.09 4.58
C LEU A 60 -3.32 0.02 3.79
N ASN A 61 -2.63 -0.68 2.88
CA ASN A 61 -3.24 -1.80 2.15
C ASN A 61 -3.52 -3.02 3.04
N ILE A 62 -2.67 -3.32 4.02
CA ILE A 62 -2.93 -4.36 5.02
C ILE A 62 -4.16 -4.00 5.86
N MET A 63 -4.26 -2.74 6.28
CA MET A 63 -5.41 -2.21 7.01
C MET A 63 -6.69 -2.30 6.18
N ARG A 64 -6.65 -1.93 4.91
CA ARG A 64 -7.78 -2.06 3.98
C ARG A 64 -8.19 -3.51 3.77
N LYS A 65 -7.22 -4.41 3.60
CA LYS A 65 -7.46 -5.84 3.42
C LYS A 65 -8.11 -6.47 4.65
N SER A 66 -7.63 -6.12 5.85
CA SER A 66 -8.12 -6.73 7.10
C SER A 66 -9.61 -6.43 7.35
N SER A 67 -10.13 -5.35 6.76
CA SER A 67 -11.53 -4.89 6.91
C SER A 67 -11.94 -4.65 8.38
N VAL A 68 -10.96 -4.49 9.29
CA VAL A 68 -11.21 -4.29 10.72
C VAL A 68 -11.58 -2.84 11.03
N VAL A 69 -11.22 -1.89 10.14
CA VAL A 69 -11.43 -0.45 10.33
C VAL A 69 -11.97 0.18 9.05
N ASP A 70 -12.81 1.20 9.21
CA ASP A 70 -13.26 2.03 8.08
C ASP A 70 -12.13 2.94 7.61
N VAL A 71 -11.71 2.77 6.35
CA VAL A 71 -10.65 3.55 5.71
C VAL A 71 -11.17 4.77 4.94
N ASN A 72 -12.50 4.99 4.87
CA ASN A 72 -13.09 6.11 4.14
C ASN A 72 -12.58 7.48 4.62
N ILE A 73 -12.39 7.62 5.94
CA ILE A 73 -11.85 8.85 6.54
C ILE A 73 -10.42 9.11 6.05
N LEU A 74 -9.60 8.06 5.92
CA LEU A 74 -8.21 8.18 5.45
C LEU A 74 -8.13 8.60 3.98
N TYR A 75 -9.11 8.20 3.16
CA TYR A 75 -9.21 8.70 1.78
C TYR A 75 -9.69 10.15 1.70
N GLY A 76 -10.49 10.60 2.68
CA GLY A 76 -11.12 11.92 2.64
C GLY A 76 -10.33 13.03 3.35
N ARG A 77 -9.38 12.70 4.23
CA ARG A 77 -8.67 13.69 5.05
C ARG A 77 -7.22 13.26 5.37
N GLY A 78 -6.33 14.24 5.36
CA GLY A 78 -4.93 14.09 5.76
C GLY A 78 -3.96 14.01 4.58
N GLU A 79 -2.67 14.03 4.89
CA GLU A 79 -1.59 13.86 3.93
C GLU A 79 -0.62 12.80 4.46
N VAL A 80 -0.29 11.83 3.61
CA VAL A 80 0.83 10.93 3.86
C VAL A 80 2.04 11.49 3.13
N ASP A 81 3.08 11.77 3.90
CA ASP A 81 4.37 12.23 3.39
C ASP A 81 5.49 11.29 3.87
N THR A 82 6.61 11.37 3.17
CA THR A 82 7.85 10.69 3.48
C THR A 82 8.46 11.30 4.75
N PRO A 83 8.76 10.50 5.80
CA PRO A 83 9.39 11.03 6.99
C PRO A 83 10.73 11.68 6.66
N VAL A 84 10.95 12.91 7.14
CA VAL A 84 12.21 13.64 6.95
C VAL A 84 13.30 12.94 7.75
N ARG A 85 14.37 12.54 7.06
CA ARG A 85 15.53 11.92 7.71
C ARG A 85 16.35 13.00 8.41
N ILE A 86 16.25 13.08 9.73
CA ILE A 86 17.09 13.96 10.55
C ILE A 86 18.41 13.21 10.84
N ARG A 87 19.55 13.81 10.45
CA ARG A 87 20.87 13.36 10.92
C ARG A 87 21.20 14.12 12.19
N ILE A 88 21.36 13.41 13.30
CA ILE A 88 21.88 13.98 14.54
C ILE A 88 23.41 13.88 14.44
N ALA A 89 24.09 15.02 14.62
CA ALA A 89 25.54 15.15 14.62
C ALA A 89 26.16 14.61 15.91
#